data_AF-A0A511NDD8-F1
#
_entry.id   AF-A0A511NDD8-F1
#
_cell.length_a   1.000
_cell.length_b   1.000
_cell.length_c   1.000
_cell.angle_alpha   90.00
_cell.angle_beta   90.00
_cell.angle_gamma   90.00
#
_symmetry.space_group_name_H-M   'P 1'
#
loop_
_entity.id
_entity.type
_entity.pdbx_description
1 polymer ?
#
loop_
_entity_poly.entity_id
_entity_poly.type
_entity_poly.pdbx_seq_one_letter_code
_entity_poly.pdbx_strand_id
1 'polypeptide(L)'
;MKKMFFGFILMMSSVVFSQEIYQVIAPEGLTVRTSPNGKRVGKIPYGYPVKIKEKGEAFSILDNGKAKNGNWMKLDVNSSKLVLDEGINDSILQNDLYSFSGYLITQQNFINQFEKEISTHPAFNEFYLATAYKCFAIKGDFFGDGVVDYLYRMIDTKGNVRLFIVNNQKKGSQIYGLGGAKDPFKITNYDFGTLMMIPKGTPLYSNYKDGVKRNLNGVSKNEIVTLDYDAIYVHQDNAKEGGFIYRKDGKWNWLNQK
;
A
#
# COMPACT_ATOMS: atom_id res chain seq x y z
N MET A 1 -63.40 -0.19 -29.70
CA MET A 1 -62.85 -0.03 -28.34
C MET A 1 -61.63 -0.93 -28.18
N LYS A 2 -60.43 -0.40 -28.42
CA LYS A 2 -59.16 -1.15 -28.24
C LYS A 2 -58.75 -1.01 -26.77
N LYS A 3 -58.72 -2.13 -26.04
CA LYS A 3 -58.24 -2.19 -24.66
C LYS A 3 -56.72 -2.02 -24.67
N MET A 4 -56.24 -0.90 -24.14
CA MET A 4 -54.81 -0.64 -23.93
C MET A 4 -54.44 -1.21 -22.56
N PHE A 5 -53.80 -2.37 -22.55
CA PHE A 5 -53.16 -2.93 -21.35
C PHE A 5 -51.79 -2.26 -21.21
N PHE A 6 -51.71 -1.20 -20.40
CA PHE A 6 -50.43 -0.62 -20.01
C PHE A 6 -49.88 -1.47 -18.85
N GLY A 7 -48.99 -2.41 -19.18
CA GLY A 7 -48.24 -3.18 -18.20
C GLY A 7 -47.15 -2.32 -17.57
N PHE A 8 -47.31 -2.00 -16.29
CA PHE A 8 -46.30 -1.32 -15.48
C PHE A 8 -45.19 -2.33 -15.15
N ILE A 9 -44.06 -2.27 -15.85
CA ILE A 9 -42.85 -3.03 -15.49
C ILE A 9 -42.25 -2.35 -14.26
N LEU A 10 -42.47 -2.93 -13.07
CA LEU A 10 -41.71 -2.63 -11.88
C LEU A 10 -40.25 -3.08 -12.12
N MET A 11 -39.40 -2.14 -12.53
CA MET A 11 -37.96 -2.28 -12.35
C MET A 11 -37.69 -2.27 -10.84
N MET A 12 -37.63 -3.46 -10.23
CA MET A 12 -36.92 -3.65 -8.97
C MET A 12 -35.45 -3.38 -9.24
N SER A 13 -35.04 -2.12 -9.07
CA SER A 13 -33.64 -1.76 -8.95
C SER A 13 -33.11 -2.42 -7.68
N SER A 14 -32.57 -3.63 -7.82
CA SER A 14 -31.70 -4.19 -6.81
C SER A 14 -30.53 -3.23 -6.63
N VAL A 15 -30.61 -2.41 -5.59
CA VAL A 15 -29.48 -1.60 -5.15
C VAL A 15 -28.45 -2.61 -4.64
N VAL A 16 -27.57 -3.05 -5.54
CA VAL A 16 -26.39 -3.82 -5.17
C VAL A 16 -25.54 -2.86 -4.36
N PHE A 17 -25.73 -2.83 -3.05
CA PHE A 17 -24.84 -2.13 -2.13
C PHE A 17 -23.48 -2.82 -2.23
N SER A 18 -22.61 -2.28 -3.07
CA SER A 18 -21.20 -2.64 -3.04
C SER A 18 -20.68 -2.37 -1.63
N GLN A 19 -20.03 -3.37 -1.02
CA GLN A 19 -19.35 -3.17 0.26
C GLN A 19 -18.36 -2.01 0.14
N GLU A 20 -18.45 -1.08 1.08
CA GLU A 20 -17.56 0.07 1.16
C GLU A 20 -16.11 -0.39 1.36
N ILE A 21 -15.18 0.21 0.61
CA ILE A 21 -13.76 -0.07 0.69
C ILE A 21 -13.10 0.97 1.59
N TYR A 22 -12.31 0.49 2.55
CA TYR A 22 -11.49 1.30 3.43
C TYR A 22 -10.02 1.18 3.03
N GLN A 23 -9.22 2.18 3.36
CA GLN A 23 -7.77 2.20 3.17
C GLN A 23 -7.07 2.28 4.51
N VAL A 24 -5.96 1.53 4.65
CA VAL A 24 -5.14 1.54 5.86
C VAL A 24 -4.33 2.83 5.94
N ILE A 25 -4.40 3.50 7.09
CA ILE A 25 -3.60 4.70 7.40
C ILE A 25 -2.67 4.53 8.61
N ALA A 26 -2.52 3.30 9.13
CA ALA A 26 -1.53 3.00 10.15
C ALA A 26 -0.12 3.05 9.53
N PRO A 27 0.82 3.88 10.02
CA PRO A 27 2.16 4.02 9.44
C PRO A 27 2.90 2.68 9.30
N GLU A 28 2.85 1.85 10.35
CA GLU A 28 3.51 0.54 10.38
C GLU A 28 2.67 -0.60 9.78
N GLY A 29 1.48 -0.28 9.25
CA GLY A 29 0.47 -1.24 8.81
C GLY A 29 -0.57 -1.58 9.88
N LEU A 30 -1.75 -1.97 9.41
CA LEU A 30 -2.88 -2.35 10.23
C LEU A 30 -2.65 -3.76 10.81
N THR A 31 -2.54 -3.86 12.13
CA THR A 31 -2.37 -5.15 12.82
C THR A 31 -3.59 -6.06 12.63
N VAL A 32 -3.37 -7.32 12.27
CA VAL A 32 -4.44 -8.32 12.10
C VAL A 32 -4.29 -9.41 13.16
N ARG A 33 -5.43 -9.86 13.72
CA ARG A 33 -5.52 -10.83 14.82
C ARG A 33 -6.58 -11.90 14.56
N THR A 34 -6.49 -13.02 15.27
CA THR A 34 -7.46 -14.14 15.21
C THR A 34 -8.81 -13.83 15.87
N SER A 35 -8.85 -12.84 16.76
CA SER A 35 -10.05 -12.36 17.45
C SER A 35 -9.79 -10.94 17.97
N PRO A 36 -10.81 -10.20 18.43
CA PRO A 36 -10.59 -9.07 19.33
C PRO A 36 -9.66 -9.49 20.47
N ASN A 37 -8.57 -8.74 20.68
CA ASN A 37 -7.51 -9.06 21.65
C ASN A 37 -6.79 -10.43 21.47
N GLY A 38 -7.05 -11.16 20.38
CA GLY A 38 -6.44 -12.46 20.10
C GLY A 38 -4.99 -12.39 19.65
N LYS A 39 -4.44 -13.54 19.24
CA LYS A 39 -3.06 -13.63 18.74
C LYS A 39 -2.91 -12.78 17.49
N ARG A 40 -1.84 -12.00 17.43
CA ARG A 40 -1.42 -11.29 16.22
C ARG A 40 -0.93 -12.30 15.18
N VAL A 41 -1.38 -12.12 13.93
CA VAL A 41 -1.03 -13.01 12.82
C VAL A 41 -0.22 -12.32 11.73
N GLY A 42 -0.24 -10.99 11.71
CA GLY A 42 0.41 -10.20 10.66
C GLY A 42 -0.15 -8.79 10.58
N LYS A 43 0.04 -8.17 9.42
CA LYS A 43 -0.41 -6.81 9.13
C LYS A 43 -0.81 -6.58 7.68
N ILE A 44 -1.74 -5.66 7.48
CA ILE A 44 -2.06 -5.12 6.15
C ILE A 44 -1.28 -3.79 5.99
N PRO A 45 -0.44 -3.62 4.96
CA PRO A 45 0.39 -2.43 4.83
C PRO A 45 -0.42 -1.13 4.65
N TYR A 46 0.20 0.02 4.93
CA TYR A 46 -0.36 1.33 4.65
C TYR A 46 -0.83 1.43 3.18
N GLY A 47 -1.97 2.08 2.96
CA GLY A 47 -2.52 2.35 1.63
C GLY A 47 -3.10 1.14 0.91
N TYR A 48 -3.14 -0.03 1.56
CA TYR A 48 -3.86 -1.20 1.04
C TYR A 48 -5.33 -1.20 1.47
N PRO A 49 -6.21 -1.76 0.62
CA PRO A 49 -7.64 -1.71 0.84
C PRO A 49 -8.05 -2.78 1.84
N VAL A 50 -9.13 -2.53 2.56
CA VAL A 50 -9.76 -3.47 3.48
C VAL A 50 -11.26 -3.39 3.29
N LYS A 51 -11.88 -4.55 3.08
CA LYS A 51 -13.34 -4.70 3.18
C LYS A 51 -13.71 -5.22 4.55
N ILE A 52 -14.80 -4.67 5.10
CA ILE A 52 -15.32 -5.03 6.41
C ILE A 52 -16.48 -6.00 6.21
N LYS A 53 -16.38 -7.19 6.81
CA LYS A 53 -17.47 -8.18 6.83
C LYS A 53 -18.48 -7.86 7.92
N GLU A 54 -17.99 -7.47 9.10
CA GLU A 54 -18.82 -7.23 10.27
C GLU A 54 -18.17 -6.18 11.18
N LYS A 55 -19.01 -5.30 11.73
CA LYS A 55 -18.62 -4.32 12.73
C LYS A 55 -18.92 -4.87 14.12
N GLY A 56 -17.89 -4.96 14.94
CA GLY A 56 -17.98 -5.39 16.33
C GLY A 56 -17.96 -4.23 17.32
N GLU A 57 -17.57 -4.57 18.55
CA GLU A 57 -17.58 -3.68 19.71
C GLU A 57 -16.72 -2.43 19.53
N ALA A 58 -17.16 -1.33 20.15
CA ALA A 58 -16.36 -0.12 20.24
C ALA A 58 -15.10 -0.37 21.06
N PHE A 59 -13.99 0.23 20.63
CA PHE A 59 -12.69 0.07 21.26
C PHE A 59 -11.90 1.38 21.16
N SER A 60 -10.98 1.59 22.09
CA SER A 60 -10.09 2.74 22.09
C SER A 60 -8.69 2.31 22.49
N ILE A 61 -7.69 2.90 21.85
CA ILE A 61 -6.27 2.69 22.18
C ILE A 61 -5.61 4.03 22.47
N LEU A 62 -4.52 4.00 23.23
CA LEU A 62 -3.62 5.13 23.36
C LEU A 62 -2.55 5.04 22.27
N ASP A 63 -2.52 6.02 21.39
CA ASP A 63 -1.52 6.18 20.33
C ASP A 63 -0.78 7.50 20.59
N ASN A 64 0.52 7.41 20.92
CA ASN A 64 1.34 8.56 21.32
C ASN A 64 0.67 9.44 22.39
N GLY A 65 0.09 8.81 23.41
CA GLY A 65 -0.59 9.48 24.53
C GLY A 65 -1.97 10.06 24.20
N LYS A 66 -2.46 9.92 22.95
CA LYS A 66 -3.80 10.37 22.55
C LYS A 66 -4.74 9.19 22.38
N ALA A 67 -5.96 9.32 22.89
CA ALA A 67 -7.00 8.33 22.67
C ALA A 67 -7.41 8.31 21.19
N LYS A 68 -7.39 7.12 20.60
CA LYS A 68 -7.84 6.85 19.24
C LYS A 68 -8.97 5.85 19.30
N ASN A 69 -10.16 6.30 18.90
CA ASN A 69 -11.40 5.54 18.99
C ASN A 69 -11.69 4.78 17.69
N GLY A 70 -12.41 3.67 17.80
CA GLY A 70 -12.86 2.87 16.67
C GLY A 70 -13.67 1.67 17.14
N ASN A 71 -13.67 0.61 16.34
CA ASN A 71 -14.32 -0.66 16.63
C ASN A 71 -13.38 -1.81 16.30
N TRP A 72 -13.62 -2.95 16.92
CA TRP A 72 -13.17 -4.22 16.35
C TRP A 72 -13.98 -4.52 15.08
N MET A 73 -13.30 -4.97 14.04
CA MET A 73 -13.90 -5.27 12.74
C MET A 73 -13.45 -6.65 12.29
N LYS A 74 -14.38 -7.45 11.79
CA LYS A 74 -14.09 -8.68 11.06
C LYS A 74 -13.80 -8.33 9.60
N LEU A 75 -12.69 -8.82 9.08
CA LEU A 75 -12.15 -8.40 7.78
C LEU A 75 -12.46 -9.41 6.66
N ASP A 76 -12.56 -8.91 5.43
CA ASP A 76 -12.33 -9.69 4.22
C ASP A 76 -10.89 -9.46 3.73
N VAL A 77 -9.98 -10.32 4.18
CA VAL A 77 -8.55 -10.20 3.86
C VAL A 77 -8.20 -10.54 2.42
N ASN A 78 -9.08 -11.25 1.69
CA ASN A 78 -8.85 -11.62 0.28
C ASN A 78 -8.82 -10.39 -0.63
N SER A 79 -9.52 -9.33 -0.21
CA SER A 79 -9.52 -8.04 -0.91
C SER A 79 -8.19 -7.27 -0.78
N SER A 80 -7.29 -7.70 0.11
CA SER A 80 -6.13 -6.93 0.55
C SER A 80 -4.79 -7.60 0.22
N LYS A 81 -3.72 -7.15 0.89
CA LYS A 81 -2.41 -7.79 1.00
C LYS A 81 -2.13 -8.00 2.48
N LEU A 82 -2.26 -9.22 2.96
CA LEU A 82 -1.84 -9.58 4.32
C LEU A 82 -0.38 -10.03 4.29
N VAL A 83 0.47 -9.37 5.07
CA VAL A 83 1.84 -9.82 5.35
C VAL A 83 1.79 -10.58 6.68
N LEU A 84 2.02 -11.89 6.62
CA LEU A 84 2.04 -12.75 7.80
C LEU A 84 3.31 -12.54 8.62
N ASP A 85 3.18 -12.62 9.95
CA ASP A 85 4.33 -12.64 10.84
C ASP A 85 5.06 -14.00 10.72
N GLU A 86 6.34 -14.05 11.11
CA GLU A 86 7.15 -15.26 11.05
C GLU A 86 6.51 -16.43 11.83
N GLY A 87 6.53 -17.62 11.23
CA GLY A 87 5.94 -18.84 11.81
C GLY A 87 4.41 -18.93 11.70
N ILE A 88 3.75 -17.94 11.10
CA ILE A 88 2.33 -18.03 10.73
C ILE A 88 2.22 -18.57 9.29
N ASN A 89 1.35 -19.55 9.09
CA ASN A 89 1.11 -20.17 7.79
C ASN A 89 -0.16 -19.63 7.12
N ASP A 90 -0.28 -19.87 5.81
CA ASP A 90 -1.40 -19.37 5.01
C ASP A 90 -2.76 -20.00 5.38
N SER A 91 -2.81 -21.10 6.14
CA SER A 91 -4.09 -21.68 6.57
C SER A 91 -4.87 -20.74 7.48
N ILE A 92 -4.21 -19.77 8.12
CA ILE A 92 -4.87 -18.74 8.93
C ILE A 92 -5.85 -17.87 8.11
N LEU A 93 -5.65 -17.79 6.79
CA LEU A 93 -6.51 -17.02 5.88
C LEU A 93 -7.92 -17.63 5.74
N GLN A 94 -8.11 -18.88 6.15
CA GLN A 94 -9.41 -19.54 6.17
C GLN A 94 -10.25 -19.15 7.40
N ASN A 95 -9.62 -18.57 8.42
CA ASN A 95 -10.28 -18.18 9.66
C ASN A 95 -10.83 -16.76 9.59
N ASP A 96 -11.69 -16.44 10.55
CA ASP A 96 -12.09 -15.07 10.79
C ASP A 96 -10.91 -14.27 11.33
N LEU A 97 -10.66 -13.12 10.70
CA LEU A 97 -9.57 -12.23 11.04
C LEU A 97 -10.10 -10.84 11.40
N TYR A 98 -9.48 -10.23 12.39
CA TYR A 98 -9.97 -9.03 13.03
C TYR A 98 -8.92 -7.94 13.08
N SER A 99 -9.37 -6.69 13.03
CA SER A 99 -8.52 -5.52 13.27
C SER A 99 -9.29 -4.36 13.89
N PHE A 100 -8.55 -3.37 14.39
CA PHE A 100 -9.06 -2.15 14.98
C PHE A 100 -9.26 -1.07 13.91
N SER A 101 -10.49 -0.58 13.75
CA SER A 101 -10.86 0.36 12.68
C SER A 101 -10.32 1.78 12.84
N GLY A 102 -9.72 2.14 13.98
CA GLY A 102 -9.25 3.49 14.21
C GLY A 102 -8.19 3.97 13.19
N TYR A 103 -7.57 3.04 12.45
CA TYR A 103 -6.61 3.32 11.38
C TYR A 103 -7.16 3.06 9.98
N LEU A 104 -8.48 3.11 9.81
CA LEU A 104 -9.14 2.99 8.53
C LEU A 104 -9.83 4.31 8.17
N ILE A 105 -9.73 4.70 6.90
CA ILE A 105 -10.56 5.75 6.30
C ILE A 105 -11.19 5.20 5.02
N THR A 106 -12.29 5.78 4.57
CA THR A 106 -12.90 5.36 3.30
C THR A 106 -11.93 5.59 2.14
N GLN A 107 -12.01 4.77 1.10
CA GLN A 107 -11.17 4.93 -0.09
C GLN A 107 -11.33 6.33 -0.71
N GLN A 108 -12.55 6.87 -0.73
CA GLN A 108 -12.80 8.22 -1.23
C GLN A 108 -12.06 9.29 -0.41
N ASN A 109 -12.08 9.20 0.93
CA ASN A 109 -11.35 10.14 1.77
C ASN A 109 -9.83 10.01 1.60
N PHE A 110 -9.34 8.79 1.41
CA PHE A 110 -7.92 8.53 1.12
C PHE A 110 -7.50 9.15 -0.23
N ILE A 111 -8.31 8.99 -1.28
CA ILE A 111 -8.08 9.60 -2.59
C ILE A 111 -8.09 11.13 -2.46
N ASN A 112 -9.14 11.71 -1.89
CA ASN A 112 -9.29 13.15 -1.72
C ASN A 112 -8.11 13.77 -0.97
N GLN A 113 -7.60 13.08 0.07
CA GLN A 113 -6.43 13.54 0.81
C GLN A 113 -5.22 13.68 -0.12
N PHE A 114 -4.92 12.67 -0.94
CA PHE A 114 -3.75 12.69 -1.79
C PHE A 114 -3.91 13.54 -3.04
N GLU A 115 -5.09 13.60 -3.64
CA GLU A 115 -5.37 14.53 -4.74
C GLU A 115 -5.20 15.98 -4.30
N LYS A 116 -5.59 16.31 -3.05
CA LYS A 116 -5.33 17.63 -2.48
C LYS A 116 -3.83 17.92 -2.39
N GLU A 117 -3.02 17.00 -1.87
CA GLU A 117 -1.55 17.17 -1.83
C GLU A 117 -0.96 17.30 -3.24
N ILE A 118 -1.36 16.42 -4.17
CA ILE A 118 -0.91 16.41 -5.57
C ILE A 118 -1.21 17.75 -6.26
N SER A 119 -2.40 18.33 -6.03
CA SER A 119 -2.81 19.60 -6.63
C SER A 119 -1.91 20.79 -6.28
N THR A 120 -1.11 20.68 -5.22
CA THR A 120 -0.13 21.71 -4.85
C THR A 120 1.14 21.68 -5.71
N HIS A 121 1.29 20.68 -6.58
CA HIS A 121 2.48 20.46 -7.40
C HIS A 121 2.14 20.44 -8.90
N PRO A 122 2.44 21.53 -9.65
CA PRO A 122 2.17 21.61 -11.09
C PRO A 122 2.84 20.51 -11.93
N ALA A 123 3.90 19.87 -11.42
CA ALA A 123 4.58 18.75 -12.06
C ALA A 123 3.66 17.54 -12.31
N PHE A 124 2.51 17.46 -11.63
CA PHE A 124 1.57 16.37 -11.75
C PHE A 124 0.39 16.63 -12.69
N ASN A 125 0.33 17.79 -13.36
CA ASN A 125 -0.82 18.17 -14.21
C ASN A 125 -1.12 17.20 -15.37
N GLU A 126 -0.13 16.41 -15.81
CA GLU A 126 -0.27 15.41 -16.88
C GLU A 126 -0.38 13.97 -16.35
N PHE A 127 -0.63 13.81 -15.05
CA PHE A 127 -0.71 12.53 -14.39
C PHE A 127 -1.98 12.41 -13.55
N TYR A 128 -2.47 11.19 -13.40
CA TYR A 128 -3.59 10.89 -12.51
C TYR A 128 -3.24 9.77 -11.55
N LEU A 129 -3.80 9.82 -10.34
CA LEU A 129 -3.56 8.82 -9.31
C LEU A 129 -4.10 7.46 -9.75
N ALA A 130 -3.31 6.40 -9.60
CA ALA A 130 -3.63 5.08 -10.13
C ALA A 130 -4.58 4.29 -9.19
N THR A 131 -5.79 4.80 -8.98
CA THR A 131 -6.74 4.31 -7.96
C THR A 131 -7.30 2.90 -8.18
N ALA A 132 -7.07 2.33 -9.37
CA ALA A 132 -7.41 0.94 -9.68
C ALA A 132 -6.46 -0.09 -9.02
N TYR A 133 -5.27 0.33 -8.60
CA TYR A 133 -4.35 -0.55 -7.88
C TYR A 133 -4.73 -0.67 -6.42
N LYS A 134 -4.37 -1.80 -5.78
CA LYS A 134 -4.59 -1.99 -4.35
C LYS A 134 -3.96 -0.86 -3.53
N CYS A 135 -2.70 -0.53 -3.82
CA CYS A 135 -1.99 0.57 -3.20
C CYS A 135 -1.49 1.55 -4.27
N PHE A 136 -1.81 2.83 -4.09
CA PHE A 136 -1.46 3.91 -5.03
C PHE A 136 -0.82 5.13 -4.36
N ALA A 137 -0.78 5.17 -3.03
CA ALA A 137 -0.08 6.20 -2.29
C ALA A 137 0.46 5.63 -0.97
N ILE A 138 1.73 5.90 -0.66
CA ILE A 138 2.36 5.54 0.61
C ILE A 138 3.06 6.76 1.22
N LYS A 139 3.24 6.71 2.55
CA LYS A 139 4.02 7.67 3.32
C LYS A 139 5.25 6.97 3.90
N GLY A 140 6.35 7.69 4.06
CA GLY A 140 7.58 7.20 4.69
C GLY A 140 8.62 8.31 4.77
N ASP A 141 9.71 8.09 5.48
CA ASP A 141 10.92 8.93 5.41
C ASP A 141 11.86 8.27 4.40
N PHE A 142 11.81 8.67 3.13
CA PHE A 142 12.57 8.02 2.05
C PHE A 142 13.96 8.63 1.83
N PHE A 143 14.28 9.72 2.54
CA PHE A 143 15.54 10.46 2.40
C PHE A 143 16.33 10.62 3.70
N GLY A 144 15.81 10.17 4.84
CA GLY A 144 16.50 10.12 6.13
C GLY A 144 16.60 11.44 6.87
N ASP A 145 15.72 12.40 6.57
CA ASP A 145 15.70 13.69 7.26
C ASP A 145 14.62 13.77 8.35
N GLY A 146 13.89 12.67 8.58
CA GLY A 146 12.81 12.58 9.56
C GLY A 146 11.53 13.31 9.16
N VAL A 147 11.45 13.85 7.94
CA VAL A 147 10.24 14.45 7.39
C VAL A 147 9.45 13.39 6.62
N VAL A 148 8.12 13.45 6.73
CA VAL A 148 7.25 12.51 6.00
C VAL A 148 7.18 12.89 4.54
N ASP A 149 7.66 11.99 3.70
CA ASP A 149 7.57 12.03 2.25
C ASP A 149 6.34 11.28 1.73
N TYR A 150 6.05 11.52 0.47
CA TYR A 150 5.00 10.81 -0.25
C TYR A 150 5.57 10.05 -1.43
N LEU A 151 5.05 8.85 -1.66
CA LEU A 151 5.18 8.18 -2.94
C LEU A 151 3.80 7.95 -3.54
N TYR A 152 3.62 8.38 -4.78
CA TYR A 152 2.42 8.18 -5.57
C TYR A 152 2.68 7.23 -6.72
N ARG A 153 1.76 6.30 -6.93
CA ARG A 153 1.63 5.58 -8.19
C ARG A 153 0.68 6.36 -9.07
N MET A 154 1.17 6.83 -10.20
CA MET A 154 0.40 7.65 -11.12
C MET A 154 0.47 7.08 -12.53
N ILE A 155 -0.52 7.43 -13.35
CA ILE A 155 -0.57 7.01 -14.74
C ILE A 155 -0.41 8.27 -15.62
N ASP A 156 0.45 8.17 -16.62
CA ASP A 156 0.68 9.25 -17.60
C ASP A 156 -0.39 9.27 -18.70
N THR A 157 -0.38 10.31 -19.53
CA THR A 157 -1.33 10.48 -20.65
C THR A 157 -1.30 9.36 -21.69
N LYS A 158 -0.24 8.53 -21.69
CA LYS A 158 -0.09 7.37 -22.58
C LYS A 158 -0.48 6.04 -21.89
N GLY A 159 -0.96 6.09 -20.65
CA GLY A 159 -1.36 4.92 -19.89
C GLY A 159 -0.20 4.19 -19.19
N ASN A 160 1.02 4.73 -19.17
CA ASN A 160 2.11 4.09 -18.44
C ASN A 160 2.09 4.45 -16.96
N VAL A 161 2.41 3.48 -16.12
CA VAL A 161 2.51 3.65 -14.68
C VAL A 161 3.90 4.20 -14.32
N ARG A 162 3.89 5.23 -13.48
CA ARG A 162 5.04 5.92 -12.90
C ARG A 162 4.97 5.87 -11.39
N LEU A 163 6.13 5.91 -10.75
CA LEU A 163 6.21 6.23 -9.33
C LEU A 163 6.79 7.63 -9.18
N PHE A 164 6.13 8.47 -8.40
CA PHE A 164 6.62 9.80 -8.05
C PHE A 164 6.84 9.89 -6.56
N ILE A 165 8.03 10.35 -6.17
CA ILE A 165 8.42 10.50 -4.79
C ILE A 165 8.56 11.99 -4.53
N VAL A 166 7.72 12.52 -3.65
CA VAL A 166 7.77 13.90 -3.17
C VAL A 166 8.58 13.90 -1.88
N ASN A 167 9.83 14.34 -1.99
CA ASN A 167 10.69 14.65 -0.85
C ASN A 167 10.20 15.95 -0.22
N ASN A 168 9.56 15.87 0.95
CA ASN A 168 9.10 17.05 1.67
C ASN A 168 10.23 17.57 2.54
N GLN A 169 10.56 18.85 2.40
CA GLN A 169 11.61 19.48 3.17
C GLN A 169 11.03 20.58 4.07
N LYS A 170 11.82 21.05 5.03
CA LYS A 170 11.44 22.22 5.86
C LYS A 170 11.08 23.45 5.03
N LYS A 171 11.59 23.55 3.80
CA LYS A 171 11.30 24.63 2.85
C LYS A 171 11.08 24.04 1.45
N GLY A 172 9.82 23.81 1.09
CA GLY A 172 9.42 23.29 -0.21
C GLY A 172 9.58 21.77 -0.34
N SER A 173 9.45 21.27 -1.56
CA SER A 173 9.55 19.84 -1.86
C SER A 173 10.33 19.62 -3.15
N GLN A 174 10.99 18.47 -3.25
CA GLN A 174 11.62 17.99 -4.48
C GLN A 174 10.87 16.76 -5.00
N ILE A 175 10.67 16.67 -6.31
CA ILE A 175 9.92 15.57 -6.92
C ILE A 175 10.88 14.70 -7.73
N TYR A 176 10.86 13.41 -7.48
CA TYR A 176 11.64 12.40 -8.17
C TYR A 176 10.69 11.44 -8.90
N GLY A 177 10.87 11.28 -10.21
CA GLY A 177 10.09 10.34 -11.02
C GLY A 177 10.87 9.07 -11.32
N LEU A 178 10.22 7.93 -11.17
CA LEU A 178 10.67 6.62 -11.66
C LEU A 178 9.73 6.16 -12.77
N GLY A 179 10.32 5.59 -13.81
CA GLY A 179 9.65 5.17 -15.04
C GLY A 179 10.11 5.95 -16.26
N GLY A 180 10.16 5.26 -17.39
CA GLY A 180 10.32 5.85 -18.71
C GLY A 180 11.77 5.93 -19.14
N ALA A 181 12.06 6.73 -20.16
CA ALA A 181 13.38 6.74 -20.79
C ALA A 181 14.53 7.19 -19.86
N LYS A 182 14.22 7.94 -18.79
CA LYS A 182 15.20 8.45 -17.82
C LYS A 182 15.24 7.63 -16.52
N ASP A 183 14.53 6.51 -16.47
CA ASP A 183 14.51 5.66 -15.29
C ASP A 183 15.91 5.06 -15.01
N PRO A 184 16.44 5.17 -13.78
CA PRO A 184 17.79 4.69 -13.45
C PRO A 184 17.93 3.16 -13.54
N PHE A 185 16.82 2.42 -13.50
CA PHE A 185 16.77 0.96 -13.57
C PHE A 185 16.32 0.47 -14.95
N LYS A 186 16.14 1.38 -15.91
CA LYS A 186 15.64 1.10 -17.27
C LYS A 186 14.23 0.50 -17.27
N ILE A 187 13.43 0.76 -16.23
CA ILE A 187 12.04 0.33 -16.16
C ILE A 187 11.17 1.37 -16.86
N THR A 188 10.53 0.98 -17.96
CA THR A 188 9.66 1.87 -18.74
C THR A 188 8.24 1.96 -18.19
N ASN A 189 7.78 1.01 -17.39
CA ASN A 189 6.43 0.98 -16.81
C ASN A 189 6.45 0.27 -15.45
N TYR A 190 6.01 0.95 -14.39
CA TYR A 190 5.96 0.41 -13.02
C TYR A 190 4.62 -0.25 -12.70
N ASP A 191 4.07 -1.01 -13.66
CA ASP A 191 2.87 -1.81 -13.49
C ASP A 191 3.13 -3.05 -12.61
N PHE A 192 3.49 -2.81 -11.34
CA PHE A 192 3.77 -3.83 -10.33
C PHE A 192 2.52 -4.01 -9.44
N GLY A 193 2.08 -5.25 -9.24
CA GLY A 193 0.92 -5.55 -8.37
C GLY A 193 1.10 -5.08 -6.92
N THR A 194 2.32 -5.20 -6.38
CA THR A 194 2.66 -4.83 -5.00
C THR A 194 3.42 -3.50 -4.94
N LEU A 195 3.09 -2.64 -3.97
CA LEU A 195 3.80 -1.42 -3.60
C LEU A 195 3.67 -1.19 -2.09
N MET A 196 4.78 -1.13 -1.37
CA MET A 196 4.79 -0.86 0.06
C MET A 196 6.03 -0.10 0.52
N MET A 197 5.90 0.59 1.65
CA MET A 197 7.03 1.12 2.40
C MET A 197 7.66 -0.01 3.21
N ILE A 198 8.99 -0.03 3.28
CA ILE A 198 9.78 -0.95 4.10
C ILE A 198 10.47 -0.13 5.19
N PRO A 199 10.19 -0.39 6.48
CA PRO A 199 10.71 0.43 7.56
C PRO A 199 12.23 0.42 7.62
N LYS A 200 12.81 1.55 8.04
CA LYS A 200 14.22 1.63 8.43
C LYS A 200 14.63 0.52 9.40
N GLY A 201 15.90 0.14 9.35
CA GLY A 201 16.45 -0.97 10.11
C GLY A 201 16.13 -2.37 9.56
N THR A 202 15.20 -2.49 8.60
CA THR A 202 14.92 -3.79 7.95
C THR A 202 16.12 -4.24 7.11
N PRO A 203 16.63 -5.47 7.29
CA PRO A 203 17.68 -6.01 6.42
C PRO A 203 17.18 -6.22 4.98
N LEU A 204 17.75 -5.49 4.04
CA LEU A 204 17.47 -5.61 2.61
C LEU A 204 18.57 -6.43 1.95
N TYR A 205 18.21 -7.41 1.13
CA TYR A 205 19.17 -8.25 0.40
C TYR A 205 18.57 -8.73 -0.91
N SER A 206 19.41 -9.08 -1.90
CA SER A 206 18.91 -9.76 -3.11
C SER A 206 18.65 -11.23 -2.81
N ASN A 207 17.38 -11.65 -2.90
CA ASN A 207 16.98 -13.04 -2.66
C ASN A 207 17.32 -13.98 -3.84
N TYR A 208 17.95 -13.44 -4.89
CA TYR A 208 18.34 -14.18 -6.09
C TYR A 208 19.70 -13.68 -6.60
N LYS A 209 20.62 -14.60 -6.91
CA LYS A 209 21.93 -14.30 -7.48
C LYS A 209 22.41 -15.50 -8.28
N ASP A 210 22.93 -15.24 -9.48
CA ASP A 210 23.55 -16.25 -10.36
C ASP A 210 22.71 -17.52 -10.57
N GLY A 211 21.39 -17.36 -10.75
CA GLY A 211 20.49 -18.49 -10.97
C GLY A 211 19.88 -19.08 -9.69
N VAL A 212 20.37 -18.70 -8.51
CA VAL A 212 20.08 -19.37 -7.24
C VAL A 212 19.23 -18.48 -6.32
N LYS A 213 18.15 -19.05 -5.77
CA LYS A 213 17.36 -18.44 -4.69
C LYS A 213 18.09 -18.55 -3.36
N ARG A 214 18.09 -17.47 -2.59
CA ARG A 214 18.80 -17.35 -1.32
C ARG A 214 17.90 -16.73 -0.27
N ASN A 215 18.01 -17.23 0.96
CA ASN A 215 17.39 -16.62 2.13
C ASN A 215 18.43 -15.75 2.85
N LEU A 216 17.99 -14.86 3.75
CA LEU A 216 18.86 -13.97 4.51
C LEU A 216 20.05 -14.69 5.17
N ASN A 217 19.83 -15.87 5.76
CA ASN A 217 20.89 -16.66 6.41
C ASN A 217 21.98 -17.15 5.45
N GLY A 218 21.69 -17.22 4.15
CA GLY A 218 22.63 -17.61 3.09
C GLY A 218 23.29 -16.43 2.38
N VAL A 219 23.08 -15.19 2.85
CA VAL A 219 23.62 -13.98 2.26
C VAL A 219 24.74 -13.44 3.16
N SER A 220 25.88 -13.13 2.56
CA SER A 220 27.01 -12.53 3.28
C SER A 220 26.64 -11.15 3.83
N LYS A 221 27.14 -10.80 5.03
CA LYS A 221 26.81 -9.53 5.71
C LYS A 221 27.09 -8.28 4.88
N ASN A 222 28.11 -8.33 4.01
CA ASN A 222 28.46 -7.22 3.11
C ASN A 222 27.47 -7.04 1.94
N GLU A 223 26.63 -8.03 1.65
CA GLU A 223 25.56 -7.94 0.65
C GLU A 223 24.23 -7.45 1.26
N ILE A 224 24.15 -7.35 2.59
CA ILE A 224 22.97 -6.87 3.31
C ILE A 224 23.04 -5.35 3.44
N VAL A 225 21.96 -4.68 3.04
CA VAL A 225 21.78 -3.24 3.19
C VAL A 225 20.82 -3.00 4.35
N THR A 226 21.23 -2.17 5.30
CA THR A 226 20.38 -1.68 6.39
C THR A 226 20.40 -0.16 6.34
N LEU A 227 19.21 0.43 6.25
CA LEU A 227 19.02 1.88 6.11
C LEU A 227 18.53 2.46 7.43
N ASP A 228 18.89 3.70 7.73
CA ASP A 228 18.36 4.52 8.83
C ASP A 228 17.11 5.33 8.41
N TYR A 229 16.61 5.07 7.20
CA TYR A 229 15.40 5.61 6.59
C TYR A 229 14.63 4.50 5.85
N ASP A 230 13.41 4.82 5.44
CA ASP A 230 12.49 3.86 4.82
C ASP A 230 12.87 3.58 3.37
N ALA A 231 12.67 2.34 2.93
CA ALA A 231 12.78 1.93 1.54
C ALA A 231 11.40 1.73 0.91
N ILE A 232 11.40 1.58 -0.40
CA ILE A 232 10.21 1.25 -1.18
C ILE A 232 10.35 -0.17 -1.68
N TYR A 233 9.29 -0.95 -1.66
CA TYR A 233 9.25 -2.27 -2.28
C TYR A 233 8.19 -2.33 -3.35
N VAL A 234 8.57 -2.82 -4.52
CA VAL A 234 7.67 -3.12 -5.64
C VAL A 234 7.83 -4.57 -6.06
N HIS A 235 6.75 -5.24 -6.44
CA HIS A 235 6.83 -6.62 -6.92
C HIS A 235 5.64 -7.01 -7.79
N GLN A 236 5.91 -7.82 -8.81
CA GLN A 236 4.91 -8.39 -9.70
C GLN A 236 4.22 -9.56 -9.01
N ASP A 237 2.89 -9.56 -8.94
CA ASP A 237 2.18 -10.66 -8.28
C ASP A 237 2.42 -12.01 -9.01
N ASN A 238 2.62 -11.97 -10.33
CA ASN A 238 2.70 -13.18 -11.17
C ASN A 238 4.09 -13.47 -11.78
N ALA A 239 4.96 -12.47 -11.91
CA ALA A 239 6.21 -12.59 -12.69
C ALA A 239 7.46 -12.90 -11.86
N LYS A 240 7.34 -13.02 -10.52
CA LYS A 240 8.48 -13.18 -9.60
C LYS A 240 9.57 -12.15 -9.89
N GLU A 241 9.20 -10.89 -10.10
CA GLU A 241 10.14 -9.82 -10.37
C GLU A 241 9.73 -8.59 -9.59
N GLY A 242 10.68 -8.02 -8.89
CA GLY A 242 10.49 -6.89 -8.01
C GLY A 242 11.80 -6.47 -7.38
N GLY A 243 11.73 -5.54 -6.45
CA GLY A 243 12.91 -5.06 -5.79
C GLY A 243 12.63 -4.08 -4.68
N PHE A 244 13.64 -3.93 -3.83
CA PHE A 244 13.74 -2.78 -2.96
C PHE A 244 14.33 -1.62 -3.75
N ILE A 245 13.68 -0.47 -3.69
CA ILE A 245 14.14 0.81 -4.22
C ILE A 245 14.51 1.67 -3.02
N TYR A 246 15.71 2.23 -3.03
CA TYR A 246 16.16 3.16 -2.00
C TYR A 246 17.17 4.13 -2.59
N ARG A 247 17.31 5.31 -1.98
CA ARG A 247 18.32 6.28 -2.38
C ARG A 247 19.53 6.14 -1.47
N LYS A 248 20.75 6.13 -2.01
CA LYS A 248 22.00 6.13 -1.23
C LYS A 248 23.07 6.88 -2.03
N ASP A 249 23.86 7.71 -1.35
CA ASP A 249 24.92 8.53 -1.97
C ASP A 249 24.41 9.36 -3.16
N GLY A 250 23.21 9.93 -3.00
CA GLY A 250 22.53 10.74 -4.02
C GLY A 250 21.90 9.97 -5.17
N LYS A 251 22.09 8.65 -5.25
CA LYS A 251 21.64 7.79 -6.36
C LYS A 251 20.52 6.82 -5.95
N TRP A 252 19.64 6.50 -6.90
CA TRP A 252 18.66 5.43 -6.74
C TRP A 252 19.33 4.07 -6.90
N ASN A 253 19.01 3.14 -6.02
CA ASN A 253 19.51 1.77 -6.01
C ASN A 253 18.32 0.81 -6.10
N TRP A 254 18.56 -0.30 -6.79
CA TRP A 254 17.61 -1.41 -6.94
C TRP A 254 18.24 -2.67 -6.39
N LEU A 255 17.53 -3.33 -5.47
CA LEU A 255 17.92 -4.61 -4.91
C LEU A 255 16.90 -5.65 -5.30
N ASN A 256 17.28 -6.51 -6.24
CA ASN A 256 16.39 -7.41 -6.95
C ASN A 256 15.72 -8.44 -6.04
N GLN A 257 14.46 -8.76 -6.34
CA GLN A 257 13.64 -9.78 -5.66
C GLN A 257 12.99 -10.68 -6.71
N LYS A 258 13.29 -11.99 -6.66
CA LYS A 258 12.90 -13.01 -7.65
C LYS A 258 12.43 -14.34 -7.03
#